data_AF-A0A0K8Q982-F1
#
_entry.id   AF-A0A0K8Q982-F1
#
_cell.length_a   1.000
_cell.length_b   1.000
_cell.length_c   1.000
_cell.angle_alpha   90.00
_cell.angle_beta   90.00
_cell.angle_gamma   90.00
#
_symmetry.space_group_name_H-M   'P 1'
#
loop_
_entity.id
_entity.type
_entity.pdbx_description
1 polymer ?
#
loop_
_entity_poly.entity_id
_entity_poly.type
_entity_poly.pdbx_seq_one_letter_code
_entity_poly.pdbx_strand_id
1 'polypeptide(L)'
;MTFGWGPRFLHSTGQFHKGGPAIGVFLQVTAASATDLAIPGRPFTFGELITAQAAGDAQVLVEHGRPVLRLHLTDRAAGVRQLQDLVSALAGKAASHTQS
;
A
#
# COMPACT_ATOMS: atom_id res chain seq x y z
N MET A 1 -12.74 2.32 -7.91
CA MET A 1 -11.46 2.43 -7.17
C MET A 1 -11.76 2.68 -5.71
N THR A 2 -11.10 1.97 -4.79
CA THR A 2 -11.25 2.20 -3.34
C THR A 2 -9.92 2.67 -2.77
N PHE A 3 -9.94 3.70 -1.95
CA PHE A 3 -8.79 4.23 -1.22
C PHE A 3 -9.06 4.18 0.29
N GLY A 4 -8.01 4.09 1.09
CA GLY A 4 -8.09 4.12 2.54
C GLY A 4 -6.70 4.19 3.18
N TRP A 5 -6.68 4.34 4.51
CA TRP A 5 -5.45 4.39 5.29
C TRP A 5 -5.27 3.10 6.10
N GLY A 6 -4.07 2.51 6.04
CA GLY A 6 -3.68 1.43 6.94
C GLY A 6 -3.53 1.94 8.37
N PRO A 7 -3.58 1.05 9.39
CA PRO A 7 -3.74 -0.41 9.33
C PRO A 7 -5.21 -0.89 9.36
N ARG A 8 -6.16 -0.12 8.83
CA ARG A 8 -7.61 -0.40 9.01
C ARG A 8 -8.28 -1.19 7.87
N PHE A 9 -7.55 -1.66 6.88
CA PHE A 9 -8.17 -2.15 5.64
C PHE A 9 -8.92 -3.47 5.77
N LEU A 10 -8.52 -4.34 6.70
CA LEU A 10 -9.15 -5.66 6.87
C LEU A 10 -10.43 -5.66 7.72
N HIS A 11 -10.73 -4.57 8.44
CA HIS A 11 -11.94 -4.47 9.28
C HIS A 11 -13.12 -3.73 8.62
N SER A 12 -12.92 -3.00 7.52
CA SER A 12 -13.98 -2.16 6.91
C SER A 12 -14.24 -2.37 5.41
N THR A 13 -13.54 -3.29 4.73
CA THR A 13 -13.80 -3.65 3.31
C THR A 13 -14.06 -5.14 3.10
N GLY A 14 -14.38 -5.85 4.19
CA GLY A 14 -14.32 -7.31 4.33
C GLY A 14 -15.26 -8.18 3.50
N GLN A 15 -16.05 -7.64 2.57
CA GLN A 15 -16.83 -8.46 1.63
C GLN A 15 -16.43 -8.26 0.16
N PHE A 16 -16.06 -7.04 -0.25
CA PHE A 16 -15.73 -6.76 -1.65
C PHE A 16 -14.38 -7.40 -2.07
N HIS A 17 -13.41 -7.47 -1.16
CA HIS A 17 -12.06 -8.01 -1.47
C HIS A 17 -11.86 -9.48 -1.09
N LYS A 18 -12.62 -9.98 -0.10
CA LYS A 18 -12.50 -11.35 0.44
C LYS A 18 -13.53 -12.34 -0.14
N GLY A 19 -14.68 -11.87 -0.63
CA GLY A 19 -15.76 -12.75 -1.14
C GLY A 19 -16.42 -12.33 -2.47
N GLY A 20 -16.06 -11.18 -3.04
CA GLY A 20 -16.52 -10.74 -4.36
C GLY A 20 -15.75 -11.37 -5.53
N PRO A 21 -16.18 -11.16 -6.79
CA PRO A 21 -15.46 -11.62 -7.97
C PRO A 21 -14.01 -11.12 -7.94
N ALA A 22 -13.07 -11.93 -8.44
CA ALA A 22 -11.62 -11.70 -8.37
C ALA A 22 -11.11 -10.57 -9.30
N ILE A 23 -11.75 -9.41 -9.26
CA ILE A 23 -11.49 -8.25 -10.12
C ILE A 23 -10.85 -7.13 -9.31
N GLY A 24 -9.52 -7.17 -9.17
CA GLY A 24 -8.76 -6.09 -8.54
C GLY A 24 -7.26 -6.34 -8.49
N VAL A 25 -6.48 -5.29 -8.72
CA VAL A 25 -5.05 -5.22 -8.40
C VAL A 25 -4.86 -4.28 -7.21
N PHE A 26 -3.96 -4.63 -6.30
CA PHE A 26 -3.79 -3.91 -5.04
C PHE A 26 -2.42 -3.25 -4.99
N LEU A 27 -2.40 -1.94 -4.73
CA LEU A 27 -1.18 -1.18 -4.51
C LEU A 27 -1.11 -0.75 -3.04
N GLN A 28 -0.09 -1.21 -2.34
CA GLN A 28 0.26 -0.71 -1.01
C GLN A 28 1.46 0.24 -1.13
N VAL A 29 1.33 1.45 -0.60
CA VAL A 29 2.44 2.39 -0.44
C VAL A 29 2.72 2.54 1.04
N THR A 30 3.93 2.18 1.46
CA THR A 30 4.43 2.34 2.83
C THR A 30 5.68 3.20 2.81
N ALA A 31 6.09 3.73 3.96
CA ALA A 31 7.32 4.53 4.05
C ALA A 31 8.03 4.25 5.36
N ALA A 32 9.36 4.32 5.35
CA ALA A 32 10.13 4.38 6.57
C ALA A 32 9.68 5.59 7.42
N SER A 33 9.74 5.45 8.74
CA SER A 33 9.46 6.54 9.67
C SER A 33 10.78 7.13 10.15
N ALA A 34 10.89 8.46 10.13
CA ALA A 34 12.04 9.16 10.70
C ALA A 34 12.06 9.09 12.24
N THR A 35 10.92 8.79 12.84
CA THR A 35 10.78 8.62 14.29
C THR A 35 10.09 7.31 14.56
N ASP A 36 10.71 6.49 15.40
CA ASP A 36 10.12 5.25 15.86
C ASP A 36 9.99 5.28 17.38
N LEU A 37 8.76 5.08 17.86
CA LEU A 37 8.40 5.25 19.26
C LEU A 37 8.24 3.88 19.92
N ALA A 38 8.90 3.68 21.06
CA ALA A 38 8.71 2.50 21.87
C ALA A 38 7.27 2.44 22.41
N ILE A 39 6.72 1.24 22.49
CA ILE A 39 5.43 1.01 23.14
C ILE A 39 5.71 0.51 24.57
N PRO A 40 5.25 1.22 25.63
CA PRO A 40 5.49 0.81 27.01
C PRO A 40 5.04 -0.63 27.27
N GLY A 41 5.93 -1.44 27.85
CA GLY A 41 5.66 -2.83 28.20
C GLY A 41 5.57 -3.80 27.01
N ARG A 42 5.99 -3.41 25.81
CA ARG A 42 6.03 -4.29 24.63
C ARG A 42 7.45 -4.45 24.09
N PRO A 43 7.80 -5.62 23.55
CA PRO A 43 9.13 -5.86 22.99
C PRO A 43 9.27 -5.32 21.55
N PHE A 44 8.40 -4.42 21.13
CA PHE A 44 8.39 -3.84 19.79
C PHE A 44 7.91 -2.38 19.81
N THR A 45 8.26 -1.64 18.76
CA THR A 45 7.92 -0.22 18.58
C THR A 45 6.62 -0.03 17.78
N PHE A 46 6.13 1.21 17.71
CA PHE A 46 5.03 1.56 16.81
C PHE A 46 5.38 1.36 15.33
N GLY A 47 6.61 1.65 14.92
CA GLY A 47 7.09 1.43 13.56
C GLY A 47 7.12 -0.04 13.17
N GLU A 48 7.59 -0.90 14.06
CA GLU A 48 7.56 -2.35 13.89
C GLU A 48 6.12 -2.88 13.82
N LEU A 49 5.25 -2.41 14.70
CA LEU A 49 3.83 -2.79 14.69
C LEU A 49 3.14 -2.40 13.37
N ILE A 50 3.32 -1.16 12.90
CA ILE A 50 2.74 -0.67 11.64
C ILE A 50 3.29 -1.47 10.45
N THR A 51 4.60 -1.74 10.45
CA THR A 51 5.26 -2.53 9.40
C THR A 51 4.71 -3.95 9.35
N ALA A 52 4.59 -4.61 10.51
CA ALA A 52 4.03 -5.96 10.63
C ALA A 52 2.56 -6.00 10.20
N GLN A 53 1.76 -4.99 10.55
CA GLN A 53 0.36 -4.89 10.11
C GLN A 53 0.24 -4.72 8.60
N ALA A 54 1.02 -3.81 8.00
CA ALA A 54 1.04 -3.65 6.55
C ALA A 54 1.48 -4.95 5.85
N ALA A 55 2.47 -5.65 6.42
CA ALA A 55 2.94 -6.95 5.96
C ALA A 55 1.81 -7.99 5.93
N GLY A 56 1.11 -8.17 7.05
CA GLY A 56 -0.03 -9.09 7.17
C GLY A 56 -1.17 -8.76 6.22
N ASP A 57 -1.47 -7.49 6.02
CA ASP A 57 -2.52 -7.05 5.08
C ASP A 57 -2.26 -7.52 3.64
N ALA A 58 -1.01 -7.43 3.14
CA ALA A 58 -0.72 -7.98 1.80
C ALA A 58 -0.69 -9.50 1.79
N GLN A 59 -0.18 -10.12 2.85
CA GLN A 59 -0.10 -11.57 2.90
C GLN A 59 -1.48 -12.19 2.75
N VAL A 60 -2.49 -11.64 3.43
CA VAL A 60 -3.90 -12.07 3.27
C VAL A 60 -4.37 -11.93 1.82
N LEU A 61 -4.04 -10.84 1.13
CA LEU A 61 -4.41 -10.65 -0.28
C LEU A 61 -3.71 -11.66 -1.20
N VAL A 62 -2.42 -11.90 -0.99
CA VAL A 62 -1.63 -12.90 -1.74
C VAL A 62 -2.19 -14.31 -1.52
N GLU A 63 -2.52 -14.68 -0.29
CA GLU A 63 -3.13 -15.98 0.05
C GLU A 63 -4.51 -16.17 -0.64
N HIS A 64 -5.24 -15.09 -0.91
CA HIS A 64 -6.50 -15.11 -1.68
C HIS A 64 -6.28 -15.01 -3.21
N GLY A 65 -5.05 -15.19 -3.69
CA GLY A 65 -4.70 -15.14 -5.11
C GLY A 65 -4.88 -13.76 -5.74
N ARG A 66 -4.80 -12.68 -4.95
CA ARG A 66 -4.94 -11.31 -5.44
C ARG A 66 -3.56 -10.75 -5.84
N PRO A 67 -3.41 -10.09 -7.01
CA PRO A 67 -2.17 -9.40 -7.35
C PRO A 67 -1.94 -8.21 -6.41
N VAL A 68 -0.78 -8.20 -5.72
CA VAL A 68 -0.38 -7.11 -4.82
C VAL A 68 0.99 -6.57 -5.21
N LEU A 69 1.09 -5.26 -5.40
CA LEU A 69 2.34 -4.53 -5.49
C LEU A 69 2.52 -3.72 -4.21
N ARG A 70 3.66 -3.90 -3.53
CA ARG A 70 4.06 -3.04 -2.40
C ARG A 70 5.22 -2.16 -2.80
N LEU A 71 5.06 -0.85 -2.61
CA LEU A 71 6.10 0.15 -2.75
C LEU A 71 6.45 0.67 -1.36
N HIS A 72 7.68 0.41 -0.92
CA HIS A 72 8.19 0.91 0.35
C HIS A 72 9.16 2.06 0.11
N LEU A 73 8.82 3.25 0.60
CA LEU A 73 9.62 4.46 0.45
C LEU A 73 10.65 4.54 1.59
N THR A 74 11.91 4.27 1.30
CA THR A 74 13.01 4.34 2.27
C THR A 74 13.30 5.77 2.71
N ASP A 75 13.21 6.73 1.78
CA ASP A 75 13.04 8.15 2.06
C ASP A 75 11.62 8.54 1.63
N ARG A 76 10.81 8.98 2.60
CA ARG A 76 9.41 9.36 2.35
C ARG A 76 9.29 10.52 1.38
N ALA A 77 10.10 11.57 1.55
CA ALA A 77 9.97 12.77 0.75
C ALA A 77 10.47 12.53 -0.68
N ALA A 78 11.63 11.89 -0.83
CA ALA A 78 12.15 11.53 -2.14
C ALA A 78 11.25 10.51 -2.86
N GLY A 79 10.76 9.50 -2.13
CA GLY A 79 9.89 8.48 -2.67
C GLY A 79 8.54 9.03 -3.16
N VAL A 80 7.93 9.96 -2.42
CA VAL A 80 6.68 10.62 -2.86
C VAL A 80 6.91 11.41 -4.15
N ARG A 81 8.02 12.17 -4.25
CA ARG A 81 8.36 12.90 -5.49
C ARG A 81 8.51 11.95 -6.68
N GLN A 82 9.26 10.86 -6.50
CA GLN A 82 9.44 9.86 -7.55
C GLN A 82 8.11 9.24 -8.01
N LEU A 83 7.20 8.95 -7.08
CA LEU A 83 5.87 8.46 -7.43
C LEU A 83 5.05 9.49 -8.23
N GLN A 84 5.12 10.76 -7.85
CA GLN A 84 4.44 11.84 -8.58
C GLN A 84 4.96 11.99 -10.00
N ASP A 85 6.29 11.94 -10.19
CA ASP A 85 6.93 12.03 -11.50
C ASP A 85 6.53 10.84 -12.39
N LEU A 86 6.55 9.63 -11.83
CA LEU A 86 6.15 8.41 -12.55
C LEU A 86 4.68 8.45 -12.96
N VAL A 87 3.77 8.85 -12.06
CA VAL A 87 2.34 8.96 -12.37
C VAL A 87 2.12 9.99 -13.48
N SER A 88 2.80 11.14 -13.41
CA SER A 88 2.72 12.18 -14.44
C SER A 88 3.20 11.68 -15.80
N ALA A 89 4.35 10.98 -15.84
CA ALA A 89 4.90 10.41 -17.06
C ALA A 89 3.99 9.32 -17.67
N LEU A 90 3.41 8.46 -16.83
CA LEU A 90 2.49 7.41 -17.27
C LEU A 90 1.18 8.00 -17.82
N ALA A 91 0.64 9.04 -17.18
CA ALA A 91 -0.54 9.75 -17.67
C ALA A 91 -0.28 10.39 -19.04
N GLY A 92 0.89 11.00 -19.24
CA GLY A 92 1.30 11.54 -20.54
C GLY A 92 1.39 10.47 -21.64
N LYS A 93 1.98 9.31 -21.33
CA LYS A 93 2.06 8.17 -22.27
C LYS A 93 0.69 7.58 -22.62
N ALA A 94 -0.20 7.45 -21.64
CA ALA A 94 -1.57 6.95 -21.87
C ALA A 94 -2.37 7.89 -22.79
N ALA A 95 -2.21 9.21 -22.63
CA ALA A 95 -2.83 10.20 -23.50
C ALA A 95 -2.33 10.08 -24.95
N SER A 96 -1.02 9.83 -25.16
CA SER A 96 -0.46 9.63 -26.51
C SER A 96 -0.93 8.32 -27.17
N HIS A 97 -1.15 7.25 -26.40
CA HIS A 97 -1.63 5.98 -26.95
C HIS A 97 -3.11 5.98 -27.35
N THR A 98 -3.92 6.86 -26.76
CA THR A 98 -5.36 6.97 -27.11
C THR A 98 -5.59 7.77 -28.41
N GLN A 99 -4.56 8.45 -28.92
CA GLN A 99 -4.62 9.26 -30.14
C GLN A 99 -4.04 8.57 -31.39
N SER A 100 -3.70 7.28 -31.30
CA SER A 100 -3.21 6.43 -32.40
C SER A 100 -4.23 5.38 -32.77
#